data_AF-A0A352S2K3-F1
#
_entry.id   AF-A0A352S2K3-F1
#
_cell.length_a   1.000
_cell.length_b   1.000
_cell.length_c   1.000
_cell.angle_alpha   90.00
_cell.angle_beta   90.00
_cell.angle_gamma   90.00
#
_symmetry.space_group_name_H-M   'P 1'
#
loop_
_entity.id
_entity.type
_entity.pdbx_description
1 polymer ?
#
loop_
_entity_poly.entity_id
_entity_poly.type
_entity_poly.pdbx_seq_one_letter_code
_entity_poly.pdbx_strand_id
1 'polypeptide(L)' 'QDKCRGWRMCVSGCPYKKIYFNWQTGKAEKCVFCYPRIEAGQPTVCSETCVGRIR' A
#
# COMPACT_ATOMS: atom_id res chain seq x y z
N GLN A 1 2.86 6.12 -10.46
CA GLN A 1 4.06 5.25 -10.31
C GLN A 1 5.26 5.80 -11.09
N ASP A 2 5.13 7.02 -11.62
CA ASP A 2 5.95 7.47 -12.76
C ASP A 2 7.20 8.20 -12.30
N LYS A 3 7.12 8.83 -11.11
CA LYS A 3 8.27 9.43 -10.43
C LYS A 3 9.13 8.41 -9.67
N CYS A 4 8.65 7.18 -9.45
CA CYS A 4 9.42 6.18 -8.74
C CYS A 4 10.59 5.69 -9.62
N ARG A 5 11.81 5.97 -9.18
CA ARG A 5 13.05 5.56 -9.86
C ARG A 5 13.64 4.23 -9.34
N GLY A 6 12.94 3.56 -8.44
CA GLY A 6 13.37 2.24 -7.95
C GLY A 6 14.62 2.23 -7.06
N TRP A 7 15.03 3.36 -6.46
CA TRP A 7 16.23 3.46 -5.60
C TRP A 7 16.19 2.62 -4.31
N ARG A 8 15.04 2.07 -3.94
CA ARG A 8 14.82 1.19 -2.77
C ARG A 8 15.14 1.79 -1.39
N MET A 9 15.60 3.04 -1.30
CA MET A 9 15.84 3.72 -0.01
C MET A 9 14.58 3.84 0.87
N CYS A 10 13.39 3.89 0.25
CA CYS A 10 12.13 3.87 0.99
C CYS A 10 11.89 2.52 1.71
N VAL A 11 12.38 1.41 1.18
CA VAL A 11 12.20 0.06 1.76
C VAL A 11 12.99 -0.07 3.06
N SER A 12 14.24 0.40 3.09
CA SER A 12 15.05 0.43 4.31
C SER A 12 14.55 1.48 5.31
N GLY A 13 14.14 2.66 4.82
CA GLY A 13 13.68 3.77 5.67
C GLY A 13 12.36 3.53 6.40
N CYS A 14 11.49 2.64 5.91
CA CYS A 14 10.27 2.28 6.64
C CYS A 14 10.61 1.36 7.84
N PRO A 15 10.34 1.77 9.10
CA PRO A 15 10.59 0.92 10.26
C PRO A 15 9.67 -0.31 10.28
N TYR A 16 8.46 -0.18 9.75
CA TYR A 16 7.46 -1.26 9.70
C TYR A 16 7.62 -2.20 8.49
N LYS A 17 8.58 -1.94 7.60
CA LYS A 17 8.82 -2.72 6.38
C LYS A 17 7.55 -2.95 5.54
N LYS A 18 6.68 -1.93 5.45
CA LYS A 18 5.40 -1.99 4.69
C LYS A 18 5.50 -1.45 3.27
N ILE A 19 6.72 -1.18 2.80
CA ILE A 19 6.99 -0.83 1.41
C ILE A 19 7.66 -2.04 0.76
N TYR A 20 7.07 -2.53 -0.30
CA TYR A 20 7.51 -3.72 -1.01
C TYR A 20 8.08 -3.33 -2.37
N PHE A 21 9.15 -3.99 -2.79
CA PHE A 21 9.73 -3.75 -4.11
C PHE A 21 9.15 -4.75 -5.10
N ASN A 22 8.57 -4.25 -6.18
CA ASN A 22 8.10 -5.04 -7.30
C ASN A 22 9.28 -5.31 -8.24
N TRP A 23 9.71 -6.57 -8.31
CA TRP A 23 10.86 -7.01 -9.09
C TRP A 23 10.61 -7.00 -10.61
N GLN A 24 9.34 -7.09 -11.04
CA GLN A 24 8.99 -7.06 -12.46
C GLN A 24 8.97 -5.63 -13.00
N THR A 25 8.35 -4.70 -12.26
CA THR A 25 8.25 -3.29 -12.68
C THR A 25 9.46 -2.45 -12.28
N GLY A 26 10.29 -2.96 -11.36
CA GLY A 26 11.45 -2.25 -10.83
C GLY A 26 11.09 -1.10 -9.89
N LYS A 27 9.86 -1.07 -9.36
CA LYS A 27 9.34 0.05 -8.55
C LYS A 27 8.91 -0.39 -7.17
N ALA A 28 8.90 0.57 -6.24
CA ALA A 28 8.40 0.33 -4.89
C ALA A 28 6.89 0.59 -4.83
N GLU A 29 6.17 -0.32 -4.19
CA GLU A 29 4.72 -0.31 -3.98
C GLU A 29 4.42 -0.40 -2.49
N LYS A 30 3.29 0.17 -2.08
CA LYS A 30 2.84 0.17 -0.69
C LYS A 30 1.31 0.18 -0.63
N CYS A 31 0.75 -0.08 0.55
CA CYS A 31 -0.67 0.09 0.78
C CYS A 31 -1.12 1.51 0.38
N VAL A 32 -2.13 1.59 -0.48
CA VAL A 32 -2.74 2.86 -0.94
C VAL A 32 -4.00 3.23 -0.17
N PHE A 33 -4.25 2.53 0.95
CA PHE A 33 -5.43 2.69 1.81
C PHE A 33 -6.76 2.59 1.04
N CYS A 34 -6.79 1.82 -0.05
CA CYS A 34 -7.94 1.70 -0.93
C CYS A 34 -8.56 3.06 -1.31
N TYR A 35 -7.75 4.09 -1.60
CA TYR A 35 -8.24 5.44 -1.90
C TYR A 35 -9.42 5.50 -2.89
N PRO A 36 -9.51 4.68 -3.97
CA PRO A 36 -10.64 4.78 -4.90
C PRO A 36 -11.99 4.41 -4.25
N ARG A 37 -11.96 3.56 -3.21
CA ARG A 37 -13.15 3.19 -2.43
C ARG A 37 -13.49 4.25 -1.39
N ILE A 38 -12.47 4.75 -0.70
CA ILE A 38 -12.63 5.78 0.33
C ILE A 38 -13.19 7.08 -0.26
N GLU A 39 -12.74 7.48 -1.45
CA GLU A 39 -13.27 8.64 -2.18
C GLU A 39 -14.76 8.47 -2.55
N ALA A 40 -15.22 7.24 -2.75
CA ALA A 40 -16.63 6.90 -2.98
C ALA A 40 -17.42 6.66 -1.67
N GLY A 41 -16.84 6.95 -0.50
CA GLY A 41 -17.47 6.75 0.81
C GLY A 41 -17.54 5.29 1.28
N GLN A 42 -16.85 4.38 0.61
CA GLN A 42 -16.79 2.97 0.99
C GLN A 42 -15.59 2.67 1.92
N PRO A 43 -15.70 1.70 2.83
CA PRO A 43 -14.59 1.29 3.69
C PRO A 43 -13.44 0.64 2.89
N THR A 44 -12.27 0.55 3.52
CA THR A 44 -11.16 -0.23 2.94
C THR A 44 -11.52 -1.70 2.85
N VAL A 45 -10.99 -2.41 1.85
CA VAL A 45 -11.29 -3.84 1.65
C VAL A 45 -10.95 -4.65 2.90
N CYS A 46 -9.79 -4.41 3.52
CA CYS A 46 -9.37 -5.18 4.69
C CYS A 46 -10.19 -4.88 5.96
N SER A 47 -10.79 -3.70 6.07
CA SER A 47 -11.75 -3.40 7.15
C SER A 47 -13.12 -4.02 6.86
N GLU A 48 -13.63 -3.88 5.64
CA GLU A 48 -14.94 -4.42 5.24
C GLU A 48 -15.01 -5.94 5.36
N THR A 49 -13.94 -6.64 4.96
CA THR A 49 -13.87 -8.11 5.04
C THR A 49 -13.37 -8.62 6.40
N CYS A 50 -13.29 -7.77 7.42
CA CYS A 50 -12.82 -8.17 8.74
C CYS A 50 -13.87 -9.05 9.44
N VAL A 51 -13.69 -10.38 9.36
CA VAL A 51 -14.60 -11.37 9.97
C VAL A 51 -14.79 -11.14 11.47
N GLY A 52 -13.73 -10.72 12.18
CA GLY A 52 -13.77 -10.45 13.61
C GLY A 52 -14.44 -9.15 14.02
N ARG A 53 -14.83 -8.27 13.07
CA ARG A 53 -15.48 -6.97 13.33
C ARG A 53 -14.73 -6.08 14.34
N ILE A 54 -13.40 -6.18 14.37
CA ILE A 54 -12.52 -5.38 15.23
C ILE A 54 -12.00 -4.11 14.54
N ARG A 55 -12.45 -3.85 13.31
CA ARG A 55 -12.06 -2.73 12.47
C ARG A 55 -13.26 -2.11 11.78
#